data_AF-W9GS71-F1
#
_entry.id   AF-W9GS71-F1
#
_cell.length_a   1.000
_cell.length_b   1.000
_cell.length_c   1.000
_cell.angle_alpha   90.00
_cell.angle_beta   90.00
_cell.angle_gamma   90.00
#
_symmetry.space_group_name_H-M   'P 1'
#
loop_
_entity.id
_entity.type
_entity.pdbx_description
1 polymer ?
#
loop_
_entity_poly.entity_id
_entity_poly.type
_entity_poly.pdbx_seq_one_letter_code
_entity_poly.pdbx_strand_id
1 'polypeptide(L)' 'MPRVVTGAAAGIGRAVVEALTREGVNVLGVDRNEAVIRELGERPAVTSLVQDLLSPPAGHITGTVVAVHGGMATHLL' A
#
# COMPACT_ATOMS: atom_id res chain seq x y z
N MET A 1 -2.99 -12.37 3.62
CA MET A 1 -2.98 -11.01 4.22
C MET A 1 -1.89 -10.19 3.52
N PRO A 2 -2.17 -8.95 3.07
CA PRO A 2 -1.19 -8.12 2.39
C PRO A 2 -0.06 -7.69 3.35
N ARG A 3 1.15 -7.51 2.84
CA ARG A 3 2.28 -6.95 3.60
C ARG A 3 2.19 -5.43 3.59
N VAL A 4 2.35 -4.80 4.75
CA VAL A 4 2.30 -3.34 4.86
C VAL A 4 3.70 -2.78 4.70
N VAL A 5 3.86 -1.77 3.85
CA VAL A 5 5.12 -1.03 3.66
C VAL A 5 4.85 0.46 3.86
N THR A 6 5.49 1.06 4.84
CA THR A 6 5.43 2.51 5.11
C THR A 6 6.59 3.23 4.43
N GLY A 7 6.38 4.48 4.00
CA GLY A 7 7.37 5.18 3.17
C GLY A 7 7.48 4.55 1.78
N ALA A 8 6.37 3.96 1.29
CA ALA A 8 6.36 3.15 0.07
C ALA A 8 6.59 3.97 -1.21
N ALA A 9 6.48 5.30 -1.17
CA ALA A 9 6.64 6.14 -2.35
C ALA A 9 8.10 6.28 -2.80
N ALA A 10 9.09 6.01 -1.95
CA ALA A 10 10.50 6.26 -2.27
C ALA A 10 11.51 5.37 -1.52
N GLY A 11 12.77 5.43 -1.97
CA GLY A 11 13.91 4.82 -1.28
C GLY A 11 13.74 3.33 -0.98
N ILE A 12 14.08 2.94 0.25
CA ILE A 12 14.02 1.54 0.71
C ILE A 12 12.58 1.01 0.65
N GLY A 13 11.58 1.80 1.05
CA GLY A 13 10.18 1.38 1.04
C GLY A 13 9.74 0.98 -0.37
N ARG A 14 10.06 1.82 -1.37
CA ARG A 14 9.79 1.51 -2.79
C ARG A 14 10.49 0.22 -3.24
N ALA A 15 11.77 0.06 -2.92
CA ALA A 15 12.53 -1.13 -3.28
C ALA A 15 11.95 -2.41 -2.66
N VAL A 16 11.44 -2.34 -1.43
CA VAL A 16 10.77 -3.44 -0.74
C VAL A 16 9.42 -3.78 -1.41
N VAL A 17 8.61 -2.77 -1.76
CA VAL A 17 7.36 -3.02 -2.53
C VAL A 17 7.69 -3.76 -3.84
N GLU A 18 8.71 -3.30 -4.55
CA GLU A 18 9.12 -3.93 -5.80
C GLU A 18 9.64 -5.35 -5.61
N ALA A 19 10.40 -5.63 -4.55
CA ALA A 19 10.87 -6.98 -4.24
C ALA A 19 9.69 -7.92 -3.92
N LEU A 20 8.79 -7.51 -3.02
CA LEU A 20 7.63 -8.30 -2.61
C LEU A 20 6.69 -8.58 -3.79
N THR A 21 6.42 -7.57 -4.62
CA THR A 21 5.55 -7.75 -5.79
C THR A 21 6.17 -8.68 -6.84
N ARG A 22 7.50 -8.68 -7.03
CA ARG A 22 8.18 -9.68 -7.88
C ARG A 22 8.04 -11.10 -7.36
N GLU A 23 7.91 -11.28 -6.05
CA GLU A 23 7.66 -12.56 -5.40
C GLU A 23 6.16 -12.96 -5.41
N GLY A 24 5.30 -12.18 -6.06
CA GLY A 24 3.86 -12.45 -6.13
C GLY A 24 3.10 -12.06 -4.85
N VAL A 25 3.69 -11.24 -3.99
CA VAL A 25 3.08 -10.81 -2.73
C VAL A 25 2.27 -9.52 -2.95
N ASN A 26 1.04 -9.51 -2.47
CA ASN A 26 0.21 -8.30 -2.42
C ASN A 26 0.69 -7.36 -1.31
N VAL A 27 0.84 -6.09 -1.65
CA VAL A 27 1.38 -5.05 -0.76
C VAL A 27 0.36 -3.94 -0.52
N LEU A 28 0.22 -3.52 0.74
CA LEU A 28 -0.38 -2.23 1.10
C LEU A 28 0.73 -1.20 1.25
N GLY A 29 0.89 -0.33 0.26
CA GLY A 29 1.85 0.77 0.29
C GLY A 29 1.25 1.99 0.99
N VAL A 30 1.94 2.52 2.00
CA VAL A 30 1.53 3.68 2.78
C VAL A 30 2.56 4.79 2.63
N ASP A 31 2.12 5.99 2.24
CA ASP A 31 2.97 7.18 2.17
C ASP A 31 2.14 8.47 2.29
N ARG A 32 2.78 9.58 2.66
CA ARG A 32 2.15 10.91 2.67
C ARG A 32 2.14 11.56 1.29
N ASN A 33 3.03 11.15 0.38
CA ASN A 33 3.08 11.69 -0.98
C ASN A 33 1.96 11.08 -1.83
N GLU A 34 0.82 11.76 -1.88
CA GLU A 34 -0.40 11.31 -2.57
C GLU A 34 -0.17 10.97 -4.04
N ALA A 35 0.51 11.84 -4.79
CA ALA A 35 0.72 11.65 -6.22
C ALA A 35 1.50 10.34 -6.49
N VAL A 36 2.61 10.14 -5.78
CA VAL A 36 3.50 9.01 -6.01
C VAL A 36 2.90 7.70 -5.47
N ILE A 37 2.21 7.73 -4.33
CA ILE A 37 1.62 6.51 -3.78
C ILE A 37 0.42 6.04 -4.59
N ARG A 38 -0.34 6.96 -5.21
CA ARG A 38 -1.42 6.60 -6.14
C ARG A 38 -0.88 5.99 -7.43
N GLU A 39 0.15 6.58 -8.02
CA GLU A 39 0.86 6.00 -9.18
C GLU A 39 1.35 4.57 -8.87
N LEU A 40 1.94 4.37 -7.69
CA LEU A 40 2.38 3.04 -7.28
C LEU A 40 1.21 2.05 -7.15
N GLY A 41 0.03 2.52 -6.75
CA GLY A 41 -1.20 1.72 -6.63
C GLY A 41 -1.87 1.36 -7.97
N GLU A 42 -1.43 1.91 -9.10
CA GLU A 42 -1.86 1.47 -10.43
C GLU A 42 -1.30 0.07 -10.77
N ARG A 43 -0.32 -0.40 -9.99
CA ARG A 43 0.26 -1.74 -10.14
C ARG A 43 -0.70 -2.80 -9.58
N PRO A 44 -0.98 -3.89 -10.31
CA PRO A 44 -1.98 -4.89 -9.90
C PRO A 44 -1.80 -5.49 -8.50
N ALA A 45 -0.56 -5.62 -8.03
CA ALA A 45 -0.24 -6.22 -6.73
C ALA A 45 -0.12 -5.20 -5.58
N VAL A 46 -0.42 -3.92 -5.82
CA VAL A 46 -0.25 -2.86 -4.83
C VAL A 46 -1.57 -2.13 -4.56
N THR A 47 -2.01 -2.15 -3.32
CA THR A 47 -3.03 -1.23 -2.80
C THR A 47 -2.32 -0.03 -2.20
N SER A 48 -2.74 1.19 -2.55
CA SER A 48 -2.16 2.43 -2.02
C SER A 48 -3.02 3.03 -0.91
N LEU A 49 -2.36 3.58 0.11
CA LEU A 49 -2.96 4.35 1.19
C LEU A 49 -2.17 5.64 1.37
N VAL A 50 -2.85 6.77 1.21
CA VAL A 50 -2.29 8.08 1.54
C VAL A 50 -2.45 8.28 3.05
N GLN A 51 -1.35 8.38 3.78
CA GLN A 51 -1.37 8.68 5.21
C GLN A 51 -0.07 9.36 5.63
N ASP A 52 -0.19 10.48 6.33
CA ASP A 52 0.93 11.02 7.09
C ASP A 52 1.00 10.33 8.44
N LEU A 53 2.00 9.46 8.62
CA LEU A 53 2.18 8.71 9.86
C LEU A 53 2.54 9.58 11.07
N LEU A 54 2.88 10.86 10.84
CA LEU A 54 3.13 11.83 11.91
C LEU A 54 1.87 12.61 12.31
N SER A 55 0.75 12.41 11.63
CA SER A 55 -0.51 13.11 11.92
C SER A 55 -1.23 12.49 13.13
N PRO A 56 -2.06 13.25 13.87
CA PRO A 56 -2.83 12.70 14.99
C PRO A 56 -3.68 11.46 14.65
N PRO A 57 -4.30 11.36 13.45
CA PRO A 57 -4.97 10.13 13.01
C PRO A 57 -4.08 8.89 12.87
N ALA A 58 -2.75 9.03 12.83
CA ALA A 58 -1.81 7.91 12.73
C ALA A 58 -1.37 7.35 14.09
N GLY A 59 -1.98 7.78 15.19
CA GLY A 59 -1.59 7.46 16.56
C GLY A 59 -1.48 5.96 16.92
N HIS A 60 -2.04 5.04 16.11
CA HIS A 60 -1.96 3.59 16.32
C HIS A 60 -1.64 2.79 15.04
N ILE A 61 -0.51 2.08 15.05
CA ILE A 61 -0.20 0.95 14.14
C ILE A 61 0.18 -0.26 15.01
N THR A 62 -0.80 -0.85 15.67
CA THR A 62 -0.67 -2.16 16.32
C THR A 62 -2.06 -2.79 16.31
N GLY A 63 -2.41 -3.44 15.18
CA GLY A 63 -3.72 -4.09 15.00
C GLY A 63 -4.77 -3.33 14.17
N THR A 64 -4.35 -2.55 13.18
CA THR A 64 -5.28 -1.72 12.37
C THR A 64 -6.20 -2.56 11.47
N VAL A 65 -7.51 -2.45 11.68
CA VAL A 65 -8.52 -2.82 10.67
C VAL A 65 -8.45 -1.77 9.56
N VAL A 66 -7.80 -2.11 8.46
CA VAL A 66 -7.97 -1.39 7.19
C VAL A 66 -9.23 -1.96 6.55
N ALA A 67 -10.26 -1.15 6.36
CA ALA A 67 -11.39 -1.52 5.52
C ALA A 67 -10.90 -1.57 4.06
N VAL A 68 -10.36 -2.72 3.66
CA VAL A 68 -10.03 -3.00 2.28
C VAL A 68 -11.33 -3.40 1.60
N HIS A 69 -11.91 -2.52 0.80
CA HIS A 69 -12.90 -2.95 -0.20
C HIS A 69 -12.11 -3.75 -1.22
N GLY A 70 -12.01 -5.06 -1.03
CA GLY A 70 -11.22 -5.96 -1.86
C GLY A 70 -11.85 -6.10 -3.23
N GLY A 71 -11.79 -5.04 -4.04
CA GLY A 71 -12.39 -4.92 -5.36
C GLY A 71 -12.08 -6.14 -6.21
N MET A 72 -12.99 -7.12 -6.15
CA MET A 72 -13.05 -8.24 -7.05
C MET A 72 -13.57 -7.67 -8.37
N ALA A 73 -12.66 -7.21 -9.24
CA ALA A 73 -12.98 -7.13 -10.64
C ALA A 73 -13.00 -8.58 -11.18
N THR A 74 -14.14 -9.25 -11.04
CA THR A 74 -14.45 -10.41 -11.87
C THR A 74 -14.51 -9.92 -13.31
N HIS A 75 -13.47 -10.20 -14.09
CA HIS A 75 -13.61 -10.29 -15.53
C HIS A 75 -14.36 -11.61 -15.78
N LEU A 76 -15.69 -11.52 -15.84
CA LEU A 76 -16.54 -12.58 -16.34
C LEU A 76 -17.09 -12.10 -17.69
N LEU A 77 -16.68 -12.82 -18.74
CA LEU A 77 -17.02 -12.72 -20.16
C LEU A 77 -16.28 -11.65 -20.98
#